data_AF-A0A3C2D5F5-F1
#
_entry.id   AF-A0A3C2D5F5-F1
#
_cell.length_a   1.000
_cell.length_b   1.000
_cell.length_c   1.000
_cell.angle_alpha   90.00
_cell.angle_beta   90.00
_cell.angle_gamma   90.00
#
_symmetry.space_group_name_H-M   'P 1'
#
loop_
_entity.id
_entity.type
_entity.pdbx_description
1 polymer ?
#
loop_
_entity_poly.entity_id
_entity_poly.type
_entity_poly.pdbx_seq_one_letter_code
_entity_poly.pdbx_strand_id
1 'polypeptide(L)' 'MAKETHEINPQVINLIAIGTRITGDILSDGDFRVDGELTGNIDTKGRLVIGASGKVMGDIKCRSCEIAGKQKGKIFI' A
#
# COMPACT_ATOMS: atom_id res chain seq x y z
N MET A 1 25.69 -5.68 30.75
CA MET A 1 24.84 -4.73 29.99
C MET A 1 24.88 -5.15 28.54
N ALA A 2 23.83 -5.80 28.04
CA ALA A 2 23.74 -6.17 26.63
C ALA A 2 23.26 -4.94 25.83
N LYS A 3 23.96 -4.59 24.75
CA LYS A 3 23.48 -3.62 23.77
C LYS A 3 22.28 -4.24 23.07
N GLU A 4 21.11 -3.61 23.17
CA GLU A 4 20.02 -3.88 22.24
C GLU A 4 20.46 -3.42 20.85
N THR A 5 20.94 -4.37 20.06
CA THR A 5 21.12 -4.19 18.63
C THR A 5 19.74 -3.89 18.07
N HIS A 6 19.50 -2.67 17.59
CA HIS A 6 18.37 -2.39 16.74
C HIS A 6 18.54 -3.25 15.48
N GLU A 7 18.01 -4.47 15.52
CA GLU A 7 17.76 -5.25 14.33
C GLU A 7 16.90 -4.36 13.43
N ILE A 8 17.37 -4.13 12.22
CA ILE A 8 16.59 -3.49 11.17
C ILE A 8 15.36 -4.37 11.01
N ASN A 9 14.24 -4.01 11.64
CA ASN A 9 13.00 -4.72 11.45
C ASN A 9 12.70 -4.56 9.96
N PRO A 10 12.81 -5.63 9.14
CA PRO A 10 12.67 -5.49 7.70
C PRO A 10 11.32 -4.84 7.48
N GLN A 11 11.36 -3.63 6.92
CA GLN A 11 10.26 -2.69 6.94
C GLN A 11 8.98 -3.43 6.56
N VAL A 12 8.10 -3.62 7.55
CA VAL A 12 6.92 -4.47 7.40
C VAL A 12 6.04 -3.81 6.36
N ILE A 13 6.13 -4.29 5.13
CA ILE A 13 5.39 -3.78 3.99
C ILE A 13 4.13 -4.61 3.84
N ASN A 14 2.98 -3.94 3.79
CA ASN A 14 1.74 -4.60 3.44
C ASN A 14 1.77 -4.93 1.95
N LEU A 15 1.60 -6.20 1.58
CA LEU A 15 1.62 -6.63 0.19
C LEU A 15 0.31 -7.30 -0.20
N ILE A 16 -0.38 -6.71 -1.17
CA ILE A 16 -1.48 -7.37 -1.90
C ILE A 16 -0.88 -7.94 -3.18
N ALA A 17 -0.67 -9.25 -3.21
CA ALA A 17 -0.06 -9.94 -4.35
C ALA A 17 -1.05 -10.18 -5.50
N ILE A 18 -0.50 -10.56 -6.66
CA ILE A 18 -1.29 -10.98 -7.83
C ILE A 18 -2.21 -12.15 -7.46
N GLY A 19 -3.46 -12.11 -7.92
CA GLY A 19 -4.48 -13.11 -7.61
C GLY A 19 -5.31 -12.78 -6.36
N THR A 20 -4.91 -11.80 -5.57
CA THR A 20 -5.70 -11.30 -4.44
C THR A 20 -6.66 -10.20 -4.89
N ARG A 21 -7.92 -10.31 -4.47
CA ARG A 21 -8.96 -9.29 -4.66
C ARG A 21 -9.50 -8.84 -3.32
N ILE A 22 -9.51 -7.54 -3.07
CA ILE A 22 -10.07 -6.94 -1.86
C ILE A 22 -11.18 -5.97 -2.24
N THR A 23 -12.31 -6.06 -1.54
CA THR A 23 -13.42 -5.12 -1.64
C THR A 23 -13.68 -4.52 -0.26
N GLY A 24 -13.57 -3.20 -0.13
CA GLY A 24 -13.69 -2.47 1.12
C GLY A 24 -12.57 -1.46 1.33
N ASP A 25 -12.64 -0.72 2.44
CA ASP A 25 -11.67 0.31 2.78
C ASP A 25 -10.49 -0.26 3.59
N ILE A 26 -9.29 0.22 3.30
CA ILE A 26 -8.05 -0.17 3.98
C ILE A 26 -7.46 1.05 4.70
N LEU A 27 -7.16 0.86 5.99
CA LEU A 27 -6.40 1.81 6.80
C LEU A 27 -5.08 1.17 7.23
N SER A 28 -3.96 1.85 7.01
CA SER A 28 -2.63 1.37 7.41
C SER A 28 -1.73 2.52 7.86
N ASP A 29 -0.90 2.29 8.86
CA ASP A 29 0.11 3.27 9.26
C ASP A 29 1.46 3.09 8.51
N GLY A 30 1.62 1.96 7.82
CA GLY A 30 2.87 1.57 7.17
C GLY A 30 2.83 1.60 5.64
N ASP A 31 3.97 1.25 5.05
CA ASP A 31 4.11 1.16 3.60
C ASP A 31 3.22 0.05 3.02
N PHE A 32 2.75 0.29 1.80
CA PHE A 32 1.72 -0.52 1.17
C PHE A 32 2.07 -0.77 -0.30
N ARG A 33 2.04 -2.02 -0.73
CA ARG A 33 2.29 -2.43 -2.11
C ARG A 33 1.11 -3.22 -2.66
N VAL A 34 0.62 -2.80 -3.82
CA VAL A 34 -0.53 -3.42 -4.49
C VAL A 34 -0.11 -3.91 -5.87
N ASP A 35 -0.02 -5.22 -6.00
CA ASP A 35 0.13 -5.94 -7.27
C ASP A 35 -1.15 -6.73 -7.64
N GLY A 36 -2.16 -6.75 -6.76
CA GLY A 36 -3.50 -7.35 -6.96
C GLY A 36 -4.60 -6.35 -7.32
N GLU A 37 -5.86 -6.70 -7.06
CA GLU A 37 -7.02 -5.83 -7.34
C GLU A 37 -7.68 -5.36 -6.03
N LEU A 38 -7.88 -4.05 -5.91
CA LEU A 38 -8.54 -3.42 -4.77
C LEU A 38 -9.69 -2.54 -5.26
N THR A 39 -10.87 -2.75 -4.68
CA THR A 39 -12.07 -1.93 -4.91
C THR A 39 -12.53 -1.33 -3.58
N GLY A 40 -12.28 -0.05 -3.39
CA GLY A 40 -12.48 0.67 -2.13
C GLY A 40 -11.38 1.68 -1.90
N ASN A 41 -11.42 2.37 -0.76
CA ASN A 41 -10.49 3.45 -0.48
C ASN A 41 -9.25 2.94 0.27
N ILE A 42 -8.10 3.58 0.03
CA ILE A 42 -6.87 3.31 0.77
C ILE A 42 -6.50 4.58 1.54
N ASP A 43 -6.33 4.46 2.85
CA ASP A 43 -5.76 5.51 3.69
C ASP A 43 -4.49 4.96 4.36
N THR A 44 -3.33 5.47 3.94
CA THR A 44 -2.05 5.12 4.53
C THR A 44 -1.23 6.33 4.95
N LYS A 45 -0.56 6.23 6.10
CA LYS A 45 0.45 7.24 6.51
C LYS A 45 1.81 7.02 5.86
N GLY A 46 2.01 5.86 5.22
CA GLY A 46 3.24 5.46 4.56
C GLY A 46 3.27 5.74 3.05
N ARG A 47 4.22 5.09 2.39
CA ARG A 47 4.34 5.07 0.92
C ARG A 47 3.42 4.01 0.33
N LEU A 48 2.66 4.38 -0.70
CA LEU A 48 1.88 3.45 -1.51
C LEU A 48 2.60 3.15 -2.84
N VAL A 49 2.73 1.88 -3.19
CA VAL A 49 3.26 1.45 -4.48
C VAL A 49 2.22 0.58 -5.17
N ILE A 50 1.69 1.04 -6.31
CA ILE A 50 0.83 0.24 -7.17
C ILE A 50 1.72 -0.30 -8.30
N GLY A 51 2.09 -1.59 -8.23
CA GLY A 51 2.92 -2.20 -9.26
C GLY A 51 2.17 -2.43 -10.56
N ALA A 52 2.86 -2.89 -11.60
CA ALA A 52 2.33 -2.92 -12.97
C ALA A 52 1.04 -3.76 -13.14
N SER A 53 0.88 -4.82 -12.35
CA SER A 53 -0.33 -5.65 -12.33
C SER A 53 -1.42 -5.11 -11.39
N GLY A 54 -1.08 -4.15 -10.53
CA GLY A 54 -1.97 -3.58 -9.53
C GLY A 54 -3.12 -2.81 -10.15
N LYS A 55 -4.33 -3.03 -9.63
CA LYS A 55 -5.53 -2.26 -9.99
C LYS A 55 -6.21 -1.74 -8.73
N VAL A 56 -6.33 -0.42 -8.61
CA VAL A 56 -7.03 0.22 -7.50
C VAL A 56 -8.20 1.02 -8.05
N MET A 57 -9.41 0.73 -7.56
CA MET A 57 -10.64 1.46 -7.85
C MET A 57 -11.19 2.06 -6.57
N GLY A 58 -10.94 3.35 -6.36
CA GLY A 58 -11.33 4.10 -5.18
C GLY A 58 -10.35 5.24 -4.90
N ASP A 59 -10.65 6.01 -3.86
CA ASP A 59 -9.83 7.15 -3.47
C ASP A 59 -8.64 6.69 -2.63
N ILE A 60 -7.49 7.31 -2.87
CA ILE A 60 -6.23 7.00 -2.20
C ILE A 60 -5.77 8.21 -1.41
N LYS A 61 -5.48 8.01 -0.13
CA LYS A 61 -4.76 8.95 0.74
C LYS A 61 -3.45 8.31 1.16
N CYS A 62 -2.34 8.96 0.86
CA CYS A 62 -1.02 8.42 1.19
C CYS A 62 0.01 9.54 1.32
N ARG A 63 1.07 9.35 2.11
CA ARG A 63 2.16 10.33 2.20
C ARG A 63 2.92 10.50 0.88
N SER A 64 3.05 9.41 0.12
CA SER A 64 3.64 9.40 -1.21
C SER A 64 3.14 8.18 -1.98
N CYS A 65 3.01 8.30 -3.30
CA CYS A 65 2.62 7.17 -4.14
C CYS A 65 3.53 7.00 -5.36
N GLU A 66 3.73 5.74 -5.76
CA GLU A 66 4.28 5.36 -7.05
C GLU A 66 3.29 4.45 -7.76
N ILE A 67 2.91 4.79 -9.00
CA ILE A 67 1.86 4.09 -9.73
C ILE A 67 2.40 3.64 -11.08
N ALA A 68 2.62 2.33 -11.20
CA ALA A 68 2.94 1.66 -12.47
C ALA A 68 1.73 0.92 -13.07
N GLY A 69 0.74 0.57 -12.23
CA GLY A 69 -0.47 -0.15 -12.63
C GLY A 69 -1.62 0.77 -13.03
N LYS A 70 -2.86 0.30 -12.82
CA LYS A 70 -4.08 1.07 -13.09
C LYS A 70 -4.69 1.60 -11.81
N GLN A 71 -4.99 2.89 -11.79
CA GLN A 71 -5.70 3.54 -10.69
C GLN A 71 -6.92 4.27 -11.26
N LYS A 72 -8.05 4.20 -10.54
CA LYS A 72 -9.26 4.95 -10.85
C LYS A 72 -9.85 5.50 -9.55
N GLY A 73 -9.83 6.82 -9.41
CA GLY A 73 -10.31 7.54 -8.23
C GLY A 73 -9.45 8.78 -8.00
N LYS A 74 -9.67 9.48 -6.89
CA LYS A 74 -8.86 10.65 -6.52
C LYS A 74 -7.66 10.21 -5.70
N ILE A 75 -6.54 10.89 -5.88
CA ILE A 75 -5.34 10.70 -5.07
C ILE A 75 -5.12 11.98 -4.26
N PHE A 76 -4.99 11.82 -2.95
CA PHE A 76 -4.66 12.86 -2.00
C PHE A 76 -3.29 12.52 -1.41
N ILE A 77 -2.32 13.42 -1.62
CA ILE A 77 -0.95 13.30 -1.11
C ILE A 77 -0.75 14.33 -0.01
#